data_AF-A0A4Z0YFN0-F1
#
_entry.id   AF-A0A4Z0YFN0-F1
#
_cell.length_a   1.000
_cell.length_b   1.000
_cell.length_c   1.000
_cell.angle_alpha   90.00
_cell.angle_beta   90.00
_cell.angle_gamma   90.00
#
_symmetry.space_group_name_H-M   'P 1'
#
loop_
_entity.id
_entity.type
_entity.pdbx_description
1 polymer ?
#
loop_
_entity_poly.entity_id
_entity_poly.type
_entity_poly.pdbx_seq_one_letter_code
_entity_poly.pdbx_strand_id
1 'polypeptide(L)'
;MQKILVSLDSVKRKLSEIEKDNMEYIEFNIVPRQVDNTYIHPAFLHFDGLSKNGFRKDYESIDALPLHTVGSCKYKPVLIPLPF
;
A
#
# COMPACT_ATOMS: atom_id res chain seq x y z
N MET A 1 -2.76 6.47 -16.75
CA MET A 1 -3.48 6.48 -15.46
C MET A 1 -2.96 5.32 -14.63
N GLN A 2 -2.27 5.58 -13.51
CA GLN A 2 -1.71 4.53 -12.67
C GLN A 2 -2.80 3.96 -11.75
N LYS A 3 -2.84 2.64 -11.61
CA LYS A 3 -3.78 1.91 -10.75
C LYS A 3 -3.03 0.78 -10.06
N ILE A 4 -3.44 0.48 -8.84
CA ILE A 4 -2.97 -0.68 -8.08
C ILE A 4 -4.17 -1.44 -7.54
N LEU A 5 -4.01 -2.75 -7.34
CA LEU A 5 -5.00 -3.58 -6.68
C LEU A 5 -4.56 -3.76 -5.23
N VAL A 6 -5.40 -3.45 -4.26
CA VAL A 6 -5.11 -3.64 -2.83
C VAL A 6 -6.23 -4.43 -2.17
N SER A 7 -5.92 -5.07 -1.05
CA SER A 7 -6.93 -5.79 -0.25
C SER A 7 -7.95 -4.82 0.34
N LEU A 8 -9.24 -5.04 0.04
CA LEU A 8 -10.34 -4.24 0.60
C LEU A 8 -10.36 -4.29 2.13
N ASP A 9 -10.09 -5.45 2.72
CA ASP A 9 -10.09 -5.61 4.18
C ASP A 9 -8.94 -4.83 4.82
N SER A 10 -7.77 -4.80 4.18
CA SER A 10 -6.64 -4.00 4.66
C SER A 10 -6.97 -2.50 4.61
N VAL A 11 -7.61 -2.04 3.53
CA VAL A 11 -8.05 -0.64 3.40
C VAL A 11 -9.07 -0.30 4.49
N LYS A 12 -10.07 -1.15 4.71
CA LYS A 12 -11.09 -0.93 5.76
C LYS A 12 -10.47 -0.83 7.16
N ARG A 13 -9.46 -1.66 7.47
CA ARG A 13 -8.75 -1.60 8.75
C ARG A 13 -8.03 -0.26 8.93
N LYS A 14 -7.27 0.18 7.91
CA LYS A 14 -6.58 1.47 7.96
C LYS A 14 -7.56 2.65 8.08
N LEU A 15 -8.65 2.64 7.31
CA LEU A 15 -9.68 3.67 7.44
C LEU A 15 -10.30 3.72 8.85
N SER A 16 -10.53 2.56 9.48
CA SER A 16 -11.04 2.51 10.87
C SER A 16 -10.04 3.04 11.89
N GLU A 17 -8.73 2.83 11.70
CA GLU A 17 -7.68 3.42 12.54
C GLU A 17 -7.66 4.95 12.42
N ILE A 18 -7.74 5.47 11.19
CA ILE A 18 -7.78 6.90 10.89
C ILE A 18 -9.02 7.56 11.51
N GLU A 19 -10.18 6.91 11.40
CA GLU A 19 -11.44 7.36 12.00
C GLU A 19 -11.34 7.40 13.54
N LYS A 20 -10.77 6.37 14.17
CA LYS A 20 -10.58 6.32 15.63
C LYS A 20 -9.69 7.44 16.16
N ASP A 21 -8.71 7.85 15.37
CA ASP A 21 -7.82 8.95 15.71
C ASP A 21 -8.42 10.34 15.42
N ASN A 22 -9.67 10.41 14.95
CA ASN A 22 -10.39 11.65 14.61
C ASN A 22 -9.65 12.52 13.58
N MET A 23 -9.03 11.89 12.58
CA MET A 23 -8.47 12.62 11.44
C MET A 23 -9.60 13.07 10.50
N GLU A 24 -9.53 14.30 10.02
CA GLU A 24 -10.58 14.92 9.22
C GLU A 24 -10.39 14.62 7.72
N TYR A 25 -9.13 14.62 7.27
CA TYR A 25 -8.77 14.36 5.89
C TYR A 25 -7.84 13.16 5.79
N ILE A 26 -7.93 12.47 4.65
CA ILE A 26 -7.10 11.33 4.31
C ILE A 26 -6.42 11.62 2.99
N GLU A 27 -5.09 11.54 2.97
CA GLU A 27 -4.31 11.60 1.73
C GLU A 27 -3.92 10.17 1.32
N PHE A 28 -4.15 9.87 0.04
CA PHE A 28 -3.83 8.58 -0.56
C PHE A 28 -2.69 8.75 -1.55
N ASN A 29 -1.55 8.12 -1.26
CA ASN A 29 -0.35 8.20 -2.09
C ASN A 29 -0.09 6.84 -2.74
N ILE A 30 -0.21 6.76 -4.07
CA ILE A 30 0.16 5.57 -4.84
C ILE A 30 1.66 5.64 -5.12
N VAL A 31 2.44 4.77 -4.49
CA VAL A 31 3.86 4.65 -4.77
C VAL A 31 4.06 3.56 -5.82
N PRO A 32 4.65 3.89 -6.98
CA PRO A 32 4.84 2.93 -8.06
C PRO A 32 5.85 1.85 -7.66
N ARG A 33 5.83 0.72 -8.39
CA ARG A 33 6.81 -0.36 -8.24
C ARG A 33 8.23 0.19 -8.32
N GLN A 34 9.06 -0.12 -7.34
CA GLN A 34 10.47 0.27 -7.33
C GLN A 34 11.36 -0.96 -7.54
N VAL A 35 12.50 -0.74 -8.18
CA VAL A 35 13.55 -1.74 -8.33
C VAL A 35 14.80 -1.13 -7.69
N ASP A 36 15.31 -1.78 -6.65
CA ASP A 36 16.55 -1.36 -5.99
C ASP A 36 17.56 -2.51 -6.09
N ASN A 37 18.65 -2.29 -6.82
CA ASN A 37 19.70 -3.27 -7.09
C ASN A 37 19.13 -4.65 -7.49
N THR A 38 19.07 -5.58 -6.52
CA THR A 38 18.64 -6.97 -6.67
C THR A 38 17.19 -7.24 -6.23
N TYR A 39 16.49 -6.26 -5.69
CA TYR A 39 15.14 -6.42 -5.13
C TYR A 39 14.08 -5.67 -5.93
N ILE A 40 12.94 -6.33 -6.13
CA ILE A 40 11.74 -5.72 -6.69
C ILE A 40 10.78 -5.46 -5.53
N HIS A 41 10.47 -4.18 -5.30
CA HIS A 41 9.45 -3.77 -4.35
C HIS A 41 8.13 -3.57 -5.09
N PRO A 42 7.03 -4.21 -4.64
CA PRO A 42 5.73 -4.00 -5.26
C PRO A 42 5.31 -2.54 -5.14
N ALA A 43 4.40 -2.10 -6.01
CA ALA A 43 3.71 -0.85 -5.78
C ALA A 43 2.91 -0.94 -4.47
N PHE A 44 2.60 0.18 -3.83
CA PHE A 44 1.80 0.19 -2.60
C PHE A 44 0.96 1.46 -2.48
N LEU A 45 -0.08 1.39 -1.64
CA LEU A 45 -0.93 2.51 -1.26
C LEU A 45 -0.51 2.98 0.14
N HIS A 46 -0.07 4.23 0.25
CA HIS A 46 0.29 4.86 1.52
C HIS A 46 -0.83 5.79 2.02
N PHE A 47 -1.01 5.83 3.33
CA PHE A 47 -2.11 6.54 4.00
C PHE A 47 -1.56 7.56 4.99
N ASP A 48 -1.95 8.82 4.81
CA ASP A 48 -1.71 9.89 5.76
C ASP A 48 -3.04 10.45 6.25
N GLY A 49 -3.17 10.63 7.56
CA GLY A 49 -4.28 11.35 8.18
C GLY A 49 -3.87 12.78 8.51
N LEU A 50 -4.78 13.73 8.27
CA LEU A 50 -4.61 15.13 8.63
C LEU A 50 -5.77 15.57 9.52
N SER A 51 -5.45 16.03 10.73
CA SER A 51 -6.42 16.60 11.65
C SER A 51 -6.78 18.04 11.28
N LYS A 52 -7.90 18.53 11.80
CA LYS A 52 -8.33 19.92 11.65
C LYS A 52 -7.29 20.95 12.15
N ASN A 53 -6.43 20.54 13.08
CA ASN A 53 -5.42 21.40 13.67
C ASN A 53 -4.07 21.34 12.92
N GLY A 54 -4.03 20.65 11.77
CA GLY A 54 -2.82 20.50 10.94
C GLY A 54 -1.87 19.41 11.42
N PHE A 55 -2.27 18.57 12.40
CA PHE A 55 -1.45 17.42 12.81
C PHE A 55 -1.56 16.33 11.75
N ARG A 56 -0.41 15.86 11.27
CA ARG A 56 -0.31 14.76 10.30
C ARG A 56 0.16 13.48 11.01
N LYS A 57 -0.45 12.36 10.65
CA LYS A 57 -0.06 11.03 11.13
C LYS A 57 0.05 10.05 9.97
N ASP A 58 1.15 9.32 9.96
CA ASP A 58 1.41 8.21 9.04
C ASP A 58 0.69 6.94 9.54
N TYR A 59 -0.09 6.31 8.66
CA TYR A 59 -0.85 5.08 8.92
C TYR A 59 -0.28 3.85 8.21
N GLU A 60 0.97 3.92 7.75
CA GLU A 60 1.69 2.87 7.01
C GLU A 60 1.07 2.56 5.64
N SER A 61 1.73 1.67 4.91
CA SER A 61 1.38 1.30 3.54
C SER A 61 0.66 -0.04 3.44
N ILE A 62 -0.16 -0.19 2.40
CA ILE A 62 -0.74 -1.47 1.97
C ILE A 62 -0.13 -1.85 0.62
N ASP A 63 0.57 -2.97 0.59
CA ASP A 63 1.16 -3.48 -0.65
C ASP A 63 0.09 -3.80 -1.70
N ALA A 64 0.42 -3.51 -2.96
CA ALA A 64 -0.38 -3.92 -4.08
C ALA A 64 -0.32 -5.44 -4.25
N LEU A 65 -1.47 -6.04 -4.48
CA LEU A 65 -1.57 -7.41 -4.94
C LEU A 65 -0.97 -7.51 -6.35
N PRO A 66 -0.22 -8.58 -6.65
CA PRO A 66 0.26 -8.82 -8.00
C PRO A 66 -0.92 -8.94 -8.96
N LEU A 67 -0.93 -8.13 -10.01
CA LEU A 67 -1.98 -8.20 -11.05
C LEU A 67 -1.96 -9.52 -11.84
N HIS A 68 -0.92 -10.35 -11.67
CA HIS A 68 -0.80 -11.69 -12.26
C HIS A 68 -1.48 -12.82 -11.47
N THR A 69 -2.07 -12.54 -10.29
CA THR A 69 -2.70 -13.56 -9.43
C THR A 69 -4.22 -13.49 -9.40
N VAL A 70 -4.86 -13.24 -10.55
CA VAL A 70 -6.27 -13.65 -10.76
C VAL A 70 -6.26 -15.08 -11.31
N GLY A 71 -5.78 -15.99 -10.47
CA GLY A 71 -5.56 -17.40 -10.72
C GLY A 71 -4.97 -17.98 -9.44
N SER A 72 -5.56 -19.06 -8.94
CA SER A 72 -5.39 -19.65 -7.61
C SER A 72 -3.94 -20.05 -7.25
N CYS A 73 -3.07 -19.07 -7.02
CA CYS A 73 -1.69 -19.31 -6.63
C CYS A 73 -1.39 -18.55 -5.33
N LYS A 74 -1.21 -19.33 -4.26
CA LYS A 74 -0.73 -18.87 -2.96
C LYS A 74 0.56 -18.06 -3.18
N TYR A 75 0.53 -16.78 -2.83
CA TYR A 75 1.72 -15.95 -2.87
C TYR A 75 2.71 -16.48 -1.84
N LYS A 76 3.83 -17.02 -2.31
CA LYS A 76 5.09 -17.00 -1.57
C LYS A 76 5.82 -15.74 -2.06
N PRO A 77 6.35 -14.87 -1.20
CA PRO A 77 7.30 -13.85 -1.65
C PRO A 77 8.48 -14.59 -2.28
N VAL A 78 8.47 -14.72 -3.60
CA VAL A 78 9.59 -15.28 -4.32
C VAL A 78 10.57 -14.13 -4.44
N LEU A 79 11.57 -14.14 -3.57
CA LEU A 79 12.83 -13.46 -3.77
C LEU A 79 13.45 -14.11 -5.02
N ILE A 80 13.12 -13.60 -6.21
CA ILE A 80 13.75 -14.03 -7.44
C ILE A 80 15.02 -13.19 -7.58
N PRO A 81 16.22 -13.76 -7.39
CA PRO A 81 17.44 -13.07 -7.77
C PRO A 81 17.39 -12.80 -9.29
N LEU A 82 17.58 -11.55 -9.68
CA LEU A 82 17.78 -11.22 -11.10
C LEU A 82 19.08 -11.86 -11.59
N PRO A 83 19.10 -12.46 -12.79
CA PRO A 83 20.35 -12.89 -13.39
C PRO A 83 21.07 -11.65 -13.94
N PHE A 84 22.16 -11.31 -13.24
CA PHE A 84 23.27 -10.41 -13.61
C PHE A 84 23.02 -8.90 -13.57
#